data_AF-A0AAV1HJ67-F1
#
_entry.id   AF-A0AAV1HJ67-F1
#
_cell.length_a   1.000
_cell.length_b   1.000
_cell.length_c   1.000
_cell.angle_alpha   90.00
_cell.angle_beta   90.00
_cell.angle_gamma   90.00
#
_symmetry.space_group_name_H-M   'P 1'
#
loop_
_entity.id
_entity.type
_entity.pdbx_description
1 polymer ?
#
loop_
_entity_poly.entity_id
_entity_poly.type
_entity_poly.pdbx_seq_one_letter_code
_entity_poly.pdbx_strand_id
1 'polypeptide(L)'
;MYKVDLSVDQSINKAVERRRSAETARKARIFDTRLRVMGLDVDALNQQVHLKKQQQNMEMQRGKAFDKLRVWHDKALLQQEADEKKKRAAVHTDLTQYWSTHQRVEDSSDTDLKTGLRGALRITIPESELGPASMQIFNGEDVELEQRKKEQIRKTEEELRAQKEDNERRRREDKHREMLVNKMLVYEDLMGVQQRTQEEECKKAARIALDNYNHALAADQAQNLKEQHRQEERENLSEMWHTLTSDMMTECAEAVERQLGDGRPPKVQVEKWKGMRPEQLNEILREREKQRVEKQRQYEAEKVKKAAWEFQLLKQAREAEEEEKRGAELRREKRIQTDLYNMHLAREQQARQEYLDKKLYTNKPTKDYFYQFNTSSR
;
A
#
# COMPACT_ATOMS: atom_id res chain seq x y z
N MET A 1 -49.19 41.10 14.23
CA MET A 1 -47.78 40.67 14.03
C MET A 1 -47.67 39.98 12.68
N TYR A 2 -47.37 40.72 11.62
CA TYR A 2 -47.12 40.12 10.31
C TYR A 2 -45.64 39.77 10.20
N LYS A 3 -45.33 38.46 10.19
CA LYS A 3 -43.99 37.98 9.86
C LYS A 3 -43.77 38.22 8.36
N VAL A 4 -42.86 39.14 8.07
CA VAL A 4 -42.36 39.37 6.71
C VAL A 4 -41.33 38.28 6.44
N ASP A 5 -41.77 37.20 5.82
CA ASP A 5 -40.87 36.15 5.33
C ASP A 5 -40.17 36.69 4.07
N LEU A 6 -38.92 37.12 4.22
CA LEU A 6 -38.06 37.50 3.11
C LEU A 6 -37.90 36.31 2.15
N SER A 7 -38.08 36.59 0.86
CA SER A 7 -37.89 35.64 -0.25
C SER A 7 -36.53 34.93 -0.11
N VAL A 8 -36.54 33.64 0.23
CA VAL A 8 -35.35 32.77 0.22
C VAL A 8 -34.68 32.86 -1.15
N ASP A 9 -33.40 33.20 -1.16
CA ASP A 9 -32.62 33.48 -2.36
C ASP A 9 -32.50 32.22 -3.25
N GLN A 10 -33.42 32.09 -4.20
CA GLN A 10 -33.56 30.94 -5.09
C GLN A 10 -32.31 30.67 -5.92
N SER A 11 -31.45 31.68 -6.10
CA SER A 11 -30.16 31.57 -6.79
C SER A 11 -29.19 30.67 -6.02
N ILE A 12 -29.13 30.84 -4.69
CA ILE A 12 -28.23 30.07 -3.81
C ILE A 12 -28.66 28.60 -3.81
N ASN A 13 -29.96 28.33 -3.69
CA ASN A 13 -30.48 26.96 -3.71
C ASN A 13 -30.21 26.25 -5.05
N LYS A 14 -30.43 26.93 -6.19
CA LYS A 14 -30.10 26.40 -7.52
C LYS A 14 -28.59 26.16 -7.70
N ALA A 15 -27.74 26.98 -7.07
CA ALA A 15 -26.29 26.78 -7.11
C ALA A 15 -25.84 25.60 -6.23
N VAL A 16 -26.50 25.38 -5.09
CA VAL A 16 -26.27 24.23 -4.21
C VAL A 16 -26.73 22.94 -4.87
N GLU A 17 -27.90 22.94 -5.52
CA GLU A 17 -28.39 21.78 -6.27
C GLU A 17 -27.48 21.42 -7.44
N ARG A 18 -27.00 22.40 -8.20
CA ARG A 18 -25.99 22.20 -9.26
C ARG A 18 -24.70 21.58 -8.73
N ARG A 19 -24.23 22.03 -7.56
CA ARG A 19 -23.06 21.43 -6.90
C ARG A 19 -23.34 20.00 -6.48
N ARG A 20 -24.50 19.73 -5.88
CA ARG A 20 -24.89 18.36 -5.49
C ARG A 20 -24.99 17.44 -6.70
N SER A 21 -25.60 17.88 -7.81
CA SER A 21 -25.71 17.08 -9.04
C SER A 21 -24.36 16.85 -9.73
N ALA A 22 -23.47 17.84 -9.71
CA ALA A 22 -22.11 17.67 -10.22
C ALA A 22 -21.31 16.67 -9.38
N GLU A 23 -21.45 16.73 -8.05
CA GLU A 23 -20.75 15.83 -7.14
C GLU A 23 -21.29 14.40 -7.19
N THR A 24 -22.60 14.20 -7.40
CA THR A 24 -23.17 12.86 -7.64
C THR A 24 -22.68 12.28 -8.97
N ALA A 25 -22.65 13.07 -10.05
CA ALA A 25 -22.10 12.64 -11.33
C ALA A 25 -20.59 12.35 -11.25
N ARG A 26 -19.84 13.11 -10.45
CA ARG A 26 -18.42 12.86 -10.18
C ARG A 26 -18.21 11.57 -9.37
N LYS A 27 -18.98 11.37 -8.29
CA LYS A 27 -18.91 10.15 -7.48
C LYS A 27 -19.19 8.91 -8.33
N ALA A 28 -20.23 8.94 -9.17
CA ALA A 28 -20.55 7.85 -10.07
C ALA A 28 -19.35 7.43 -10.96
N ARG A 29 -18.58 8.41 -11.46
CA ARG A 29 -17.37 8.13 -12.27
C ARG A 29 -16.18 7.61 -11.46
N ILE A 30 -15.98 8.11 -10.23
CA ILE A 30 -14.83 7.73 -9.38
C ILE A 30 -15.00 6.33 -8.79
N PHE A 31 -16.23 5.98 -8.42
CA PHE A 31 -16.54 4.70 -7.78
C PHE A 31 -16.75 3.56 -8.78
N ASP A 32 -17.00 3.85 -10.07
CA ASP A 32 -16.96 2.83 -11.12
C ASP A 32 -15.49 2.53 -11.51
N THR A 33 -15.01 1.36 -11.11
CA THR A 33 -13.64 0.91 -11.36
C THR A 33 -13.33 0.76 -12.85
N ARG A 34 -14.32 0.40 -13.68
CA ARG A 34 -14.13 0.18 -15.12
C ARG A 34 -14.04 1.51 -15.85
N LEU A 35 -14.91 2.48 -15.56
CA LEU A 35 -14.81 3.83 -16.12
C LEU A 35 -13.55 4.56 -15.66
N ARG A 36 -13.06 4.28 -14.44
CA ARG A 36 -11.82 4.85 -13.92
C ARG A 36 -10.57 4.34 -14.64
N VAL A 37 -10.54 3.05 -15.00
CA VAL A 37 -9.40 2.43 -15.69
C VAL A 37 -9.50 2.58 -17.21
N MET A 38 -10.70 2.50 -17.80
CA MET A 38 -10.96 2.56 -19.24
C MET A 38 -12.18 3.45 -19.56
N GLY A 39 -12.07 4.74 -19.26
CA GLY A 39 -13.11 5.73 -19.58
C GLY A 39 -13.00 6.24 -21.02
N LEU A 40 -13.63 5.53 -21.97
CA LEU A 40 -13.67 5.91 -23.37
C LEU A 40 -15.11 6.24 -23.79
N ASP A 41 -15.30 7.42 -24.38
CA ASP A 41 -16.56 7.82 -25.01
C ASP A 41 -16.58 7.32 -26.46
N VAL A 42 -17.10 6.10 -26.64
CA VAL A 42 -17.13 5.40 -27.92
C VAL A 42 -17.97 6.16 -28.94
N ASP A 43 -19.06 6.79 -28.51
CA ASP A 43 -19.96 7.52 -29.40
C ASP A 43 -19.30 8.81 -29.91
N ALA A 44 -18.63 9.56 -29.03
CA ALA A 44 -17.86 10.73 -29.43
C ALA A 44 -16.70 10.37 -30.37
N LEU A 45 -15.98 9.26 -30.10
CA LEU A 45 -14.91 8.77 -30.98
C LEU A 45 -15.45 8.35 -32.35
N ASN A 46 -16.60 7.67 -32.40
CA ASN A 46 -17.26 7.30 -33.64
C ASN A 46 -17.68 8.54 -34.46
N GLN A 47 -18.20 9.57 -33.80
CA GLN A 47 -18.51 10.86 -34.45
C GLN A 47 -17.26 11.53 -35.01
N GLN A 48 -16.14 11.55 -34.27
CA GLN A 48 -14.88 12.10 -34.75
C GLN A 48 -14.33 11.35 -35.97
N VAL A 49 -14.41 10.02 -35.96
CA VAL A 49 -14.01 9.19 -37.12
C VAL A 49 -14.89 9.49 -38.32
N HIS A 50 -16.20 9.64 -38.13
CA HIS A 50 -17.13 9.99 -39.19
C HIS A 50 -16.83 11.37 -39.79
N LEU A 51 -16.61 12.38 -38.96
CA LEU A 51 -16.24 13.73 -39.39
C LEU A 51 -14.92 13.73 -40.18
N LYS A 52 -13.91 12.98 -39.70
CA LYS A 52 -12.63 12.84 -40.41
C LYS A 52 -12.80 12.19 -41.79
N LYS A 53 -13.62 11.15 -41.90
CA LYS A 53 -13.96 10.51 -43.19
C LYS A 53 -14.68 11.48 -44.13
N GLN A 54 -15.62 12.26 -43.62
CA GLN A 54 -16.30 13.29 -44.41
C GLN A 54 -15.31 14.35 -44.92
N GLN A 55 -14.41 14.82 -44.06
CA GLN A 55 -13.37 15.79 -44.45
C GLN A 55 -12.45 15.23 -45.54
N GLN A 56 -11.97 14.00 -45.39
CA GLN A 56 -11.15 13.32 -46.41
C GLN A 56 -11.89 13.17 -47.74
N ASN A 57 -13.17 12.81 -47.70
CA ASN A 57 -13.99 12.72 -48.91
C ASN A 57 -14.15 14.08 -49.58
N MET A 58 -14.40 15.15 -48.82
CA MET A 58 -14.50 16.52 -49.36
C MET A 58 -13.19 16.97 -49.99
N GLU A 59 -12.04 16.69 -49.36
CA GLU A 59 -10.72 17.00 -49.89
C GLU A 59 -10.43 16.22 -51.17
N MET A 60 -10.77 14.93 -51.22
CA MET A 60 -10.65 14.11 -52.42
C MET A 60 -11.51 14.66 -53.57
N GLN A 61 -12.75 15.08 -53.29
CA GLN A 61 -13.62 15.68 -54.32
C GLN A 61 -13.06 17.03 -54.80
N ARG A 62 -12.49 17.83 -53.89
CA ARG A 62 -11.80 19.08 -54.24
C ARG A 62 -10.58 18.83 -55.14
N GLY A 63 -9.77 17.83 -54.82
CA GLY A 63 -8.64 17.40 -55.67
C GLY A 63 -9.12 17.01 -57.07
N LYS A 64 -10.14 16.15 -57.16
CA LYS A 64 -10.75 15.75 -58.45
C LYS A 64 -11.30 16.94 -59.25
N ALA A 65 -11.85 17.95 -58.59
CA ALA A 65 -12.34 19.15 -59.25
C ALA A 65 -11.19 19.98 -59.84
N PHE A 66 -10.08 20.14 -59.10
CA PHE A 66 -8.88 20.82 -59.61
C PHE A 66 -8.22 20.07 -60.76
N ASP A 67 -8.15 18.73 -60.69
CA ASP A 67 -7.62 17.92 -61.80
C ASP A 67 -8.44 18.09 -63.08
N LYS A 68 -9.77 18.13 -62.96
CA LYS A 68 -10.66 18.42 -64.10
C LYS A 68 -10.41 19.82 -64.67
N LEU A 69 -10.23 20.82 -63.80
CA LEU A 69 -9.93 22.19 -64.21
C LEU A 69 -8.59 22.28 -64.93
N ARG A 70 -7.54 21.59 -64.44
CA ARG A 70 -6.24 21.49 -65.10
C ARG A 70 -6.37 20.93 -66.50
N VAL A 71 -7.05 19.79 -66.65
CA VAL A 71 -7.27 19.15 -67.98
C VAL A 71 -8.04 20.08 -68.92
N TRP A 72 -8.99 20.87 -68.40
CA TRP A 72 -9.71 21.86 -69.20
C TRP A 72 -8.78 22.98 -69.69
N HIS A 73 -7.93 23.53 -68.81
CA HIS A 73 -6.94 24.55 -69.19
C HIS A 73 -5.93 24.02 -70.22
N ASP A 74 -5.41 22.80 -70.02
CA ASP A 74 -4.47 22.17 -70.96
C ASP A 74 -5.09 22.04 -72.36
N LYS A 75 -6.36 21.62 -72.44
CA LYS A 75 -7.09 21.55 -73.72
C LYS A 75 -7.27 22.91 -74.37
N ALA A 76 -7.59 23.95 -73.59
CA ALA A 76 -7.75 25.31 -74.10
C ALA A 76 -6.42 25.85 -74.64
N LEU A 77 -5.30 25.61 -73.96
CA LEU A 77 -3.96 25.99 -74.42
C LEU A 77 -3.58 25.29 -75.73
N LEU A 78 -3.84 23.99 -75.84
CA LEU A 78 -3.59 23.24 -77.08
C LEU A 78 -4.43 23.76 -78.26
N GLN A 79 -5.69 24.13 -78.02
CA GLN A 79 -6.53 24.74 -79.04
C GLN A 79 -5.98 26.10 -79.48
N GLN A 80 -5.58 26.95 -78.52
CA GLN A 80 -4.97 28.25 -78.83
C GLN A 80 -3.69 28.10 -79.64
N GLU A 81 -2.80 27.17 -79.26
CA GLU A 81 -1.55 26.93 -79.98
C GLU A 81 -1.80 26.46 -81.42
N ALA A 82 -2.79 25.58 -81.62
CA ALA A 82 -3.18 25.12 -82.94
C ALA A 82 -3.72 26.26 -83.82
N ASP A 83 -4.55 27.14 -83.25
CA ASP A 83 -5.09 28.28 -83.97
C ASP A 83 -4.03 29.34 -84.29
N GLU A 84 -3.09 29.60 -83.38
CA GLU A 84 -1.93 30.46 -83.65
C GLU A 84 -1.04 29.89 -84.76
N LYS A 85 -0.78 28.58 -84.77
CA LYS A 85 -0.04 27.92 -85.85
C LYS A 85 -0.73 28.08 -87.20
N LYS A 86 -2.06 27.92 -87.26
CA LYS A 86 -2.83 28.15 -88.49
C LYS A 86 -2.75 29.60 -88.96
N LYS A 87 -2.88 30.58 -88.05
CA LYS A 87 -2.74 32.01 -88.38
C LYS A 87 -1.35 32.33 -88.93
N ARG A 88 -0.28 31.83 -88.28
CA ARG A 88 1.10 32.02 -88.76
C ARG A 88 1.30 31.42 -90.14
N ALA A 89 0.76 30.23 -90.40
CA ALA A 89 0.83 29.60 -91.71
C ALA A 89 0.10 30.42 -92.78
N ALA A 90 -1.10 30.93 -92.49
CA ALA A 90 -1.85 31.79 -93.41
C ALA A 90 -1.10 33.09 -93.74
N VAL A 91 -0.55 33.77 -92.72
CA VAL A 91 0.27 34.97 -92.93
C VAL A 91 1.49 34.66 -93.80
N HIS A 92 2.15 33.52 -93.57
CA HIS A 92 3.29 33.11 -94.38
C HIS A 92 2.89 32.84 -95.85
N THR A 93 1.76 32.17 -96.08
CA THR A 93 1.27 31.93 -97.45
C THR A 93 0.93 33.24 -98.15
N ASP A 94 0.27 34.17 -97.47
CA ASP A 94 -0.10 35.48 -98.03
C ASP A 94 1.15 36.31 -98.37
N LEU A 95 2.15 36.30 -97.49
CA LEU A 95 3.44 36.97 -97.70
C LEU A 95 4.18 36.40 -98.92
N THR A 96 4.17 35.07 -99.07
CA THR A 96 4.78 34.37 -100.21
C THR A 96 4.08 34.72 -101.52
N GLN A 97 2.75 34.82 -101.52
CA GLN A 97 1.96 35.26 -102.68
C GLN A 97 2.22 36.74 -103.01
N TYR A 98 2.36 37.59 -101.98
CA TYR A 98 2.68 39.00 -102.16
C TYR A 98 4.06 39.19 -102.81
N TRP A 99 5.08 38.47 -102.33
CA TRP A 99 6.42 38.51 -102.93
C TRP A 99 6.43 38.05 -104.39
N SER A 100 5.74 36.95 -104.70
CA SER A 100 5.70 36.44 -106.08
C SER A 100 4.91 37.33 -107.04
N THR A 101 4.01 38.16 -106.54
CA THR A 101 3.16 39.05 -107.36
C THR A 101 3.75 40.44 -107.52
N HIS A 102 4.35 41.00 -106.46
CA HIS A 102 4.71 42.42 -106.40
C HIS A 102 6.21 42.71 -106.20
N GLN A 103 7.05 41.68 -106.02
CA GLN A 103 8.50 41.85 -105.87
C GLN A 103 9.25 41.01 -106.91
N ARG A 104 8.79 41.04 -108.17
CA ARG A 104 9.48 40.38 -109.27
C ARG A 104 10.71 41.20 -109.66
N VAL A 105 11.74 40.53 -110.13
CA VAL A 105 12.96 41.17 -110.65
C VAL A 105 12.64 42.10 -111.83
N GLU A 106 11.59 41.79 -112.58
CA GLU A 106 11.11 42.55 -113.75
C GLU A 106 10.39 43.86 -113.38
N ASP A 107 9.89 43.99 -112.15
CA ASP A 107 9.15 45.19 -111.69
C ASP A 107 10.09 46.25 -111.07
N SER A 108 11.41 46.00 -111.11
CA SER A 108 12.44 46.89 -110.55
C SER A 108 12.69 48.07 -111.49
N SER A 109 12.73 49.30 -110.98
CA SER A 109 13.03 50.53 -111.76
C SER A 109 14.41 50.56 -112.44
N ASP A 110 15.28 49.61 -112.10
CA ASP A 110 16.68 49.53 -112.53
C ASP A 110 16.91 48.36 -113.52
N THR A 111 15.84 47.81 -114.12
CA THR A 111 15.93 46.75 -115.14
C THR A 111 16.90 47.12 -116.27
N ASP A 112 16.85 48.39 -116.67
CA ASP A 112 17.58 49.00 -117.78
C ASP A 112 19.09 49.08 -117.48
N LEU A 113 19.45 49.19 -116.20
CA LEU A 113 20.83 49.25 -115.72
C LEU A 113 21.47 47.86 -115.58
N LYS A 114 20.67 46.82 -115.30
CA LYS A 114 21.18 45.46 -115.06
C LYS A 114 21.28 44.62 -116.32
N THR A 115 20.44 44.87 -117.33
CA THR A 115 20.53 44.22 -118.65
C THR A 115 21.11 45.16 -119.71
N GLY A 116 22.45 45.29 -119.71
CA GLY A 116 23.21 45.66 -120.89
C GLY A 116 23.62 47.13 -121.04
N LEU A 117 24.68 47.52 -120.33
CA LEU A 117 25.55 48.64 -120.75
C LEU A 117 26.95 48.10 -121.03
N ARG A 118 27.10 47.46 -122.19
CA ARG A 118 28.42 47.13 -122.76
C ARG A 118 28.96 48.39 -123.44
N GLY A 119 29.49 49.34 -122.67
CA GLY A 119 30.14 50.53 -123.22
C GLY A 119 30.07 51.77 -122.34
N ALA A 120 30.71 51.75 -121.17
CA ALA A 120 31.10 53.00 -120.53
C ALA A 120 32.35 53.54 -121.26
N LEU A 121 32.22 54.72 -121.88
CA LEU A 121 33.33 55.51 -122.40
C LEU A 121 34.32 55.80 -121.27
N ARG A 122 35.41 55.02 -121.20
CA ARG A 122 36.55 55.32 -120.32
C ARG A 122 37.34 56.46 -120.94
N ILE A 123 36.95 57.70 -120.65
CA ILE A 123 37.84 58.83 -120.80
C ILE A 123 38.61 58.91 -119.48
N THR A 124 39.80 58.31 -119.45
CA THR A 124 40.71 58.41 -118.30
C THR A 124 41.42 59.76 -118.40
N ILE A 125 40.81 60.84 -117.89
CA ILE A 125 41.52 62.08 -117.60
C ILE A 125 42.34 61.83 -116.31
N PRO A 126 43.65 62.13 -116.30
CA PRO A 126 44.49 61.92 -115.12
C PRO A 126 44.02 62.79 -113.95
N GLU A 127 43.95 62.21 -112.75
CA GLU A 127 43.45 62.84 -111.51
C GLU A 127 44.17 64.15 -111.13
N SER A 128 45.36 64.40 -111.68
CA SER A 128 46.13 65.64 -111.44
C SER A 128 45.55 66.90 -112.07
N GLU A 129 44.63 66.78 -113.03
CA GLU A 129 44.01 67.93 -113.73
C GLU A 129 42.59 68.25 -113.22
N LEU A 130 42.05 67.45 -112.30
CA LEU A 130 40.69 67.58 -111.77
C LEU A 130 40.68 68.50 -110.54
N GLY A 131 40.34 69.78 -110.76
CA GLY A 131 40.11 70.74 -109.69
C GLY A 131 38.73 70.59 -109.02
N PRO A 132 38.48 71.27 -107.88
CA PRO A 132 37.22 71.17 -107.13
C PRO A 132 35.95 71.59 -107.91
N ALA A 133 36.10 72.26 -109.07
CA ALA A 133 35.00 72.64 -109.96
C ALA A 133 34.47 71.49 -110.85
N SER A 134 35.24 70.40 -111.02
CA SER A 134 34.81 69.25 -111.85
C SER A 134 33.72 68.42 -111.18
N MET A 135 33.54 68.55 -109.84
CA MET A 135 32.65 67.72 -109.02
C MET A 135 32.87 66.20 -109.16
N GLN A 136 34.07 65.77 -109.57
CA GLN A 136 34.38 64.36 -109.77
C GLN A 136 35.10 63.69 -108.59
N ILE A 137 35.71 64.47 -107.69
CA ILE A 137 36.40 63.99 -106.49
C ILE A 137 35.89 64.80 -105.29
N PHE A 138 35.31 64.12 -104.29
CA PHE A 138 34.84 64.75 -103.06
C PHE A 138 35.67 64.27 -101.87
N ASN A 139 36.18 65.18 -101.05
CA ASN A 139 36.95 64.83 -99.83
C ASN A 139 36.13 64.08 -98.76
N GLY A 140 34.81 63.96 -98.93
CA GLY A 140 33.94 63.14 -98.08
C GLY A 140 33.84 61.67 -98.54
N GLU A 141 34.30 61.35 -99.75
CA GLU A 141 34.44 59.99 -100.24
C GLU A 141 35.70 59.38 -99.60
N ASP A 142 35.53 58.87 -98.38
CA ASP A 142 36.58 58.24 -97.59
C ASP A 142 37.06 56.95 -98.27
N VAL A 143 38.05 57.08 -99.17
CA VAL A 143 38.66 55.97 -99.92
C VAL A 143 39.25 54.90 -98.97
N GLU A 144 39.56 55.28 -97.73
CA GLU A 144 40.12 54.41 -96.69
C GLU A 144 39.06 53.83 -95.73
N LEU A 145 37.76 54.04 -95.96
CA LEU A 145 36.69 53.57 -95.08
C LEU A 145 36.75 52.06 -94.83
N GLU A 146 37.06 51.27 -95.86
CA GLU A 146 37.24 49.82 -95.74
C GLU A 146 38.47 49.44 -94.90
N GLN A 147 39.56 50.22 -94.98
CA GLN A 147 40.75 49.99 -94.15
C GLN A 147 40.48 50.33 -92.69
N ARG A 148 39.84 51.49 -92.42
CA ARG A 148 39.45 51.91 -91.07
C ARG A 148 38.48 50.91 -90.42
N LYS A 149 37.50 50.42 -91.19
CA LYS A 149 36.54 49.41 -90.73
C LYS A 149 37.22 48.09 -90.42
N LYS A 150 38.18 47.64 -91.24
CA LYS A 150 39.00 46.45 -90.96
C LYS A 150 39.81 46.59 -89.68
N GLU A 151 40.45 47.74 -89.45
CA GLU A 151 41.19 47.99 -88.21
C GLU A 151 40.29 48.04 -86.99
N GLN A 152 39.09 48.62 -87.12
CA GLN A 152 38.11 48.68 -86.04
C GLN A 152 37.58 47.28 -85.70
N ILE A 153 37.26 46.47 -86.72
CA ILE A 153 36.89 45.05 -86.53
C ILE A 153 38.02 44.30 -85.83
N ARG A 154 39.28 44.47 -86.28
CA ARG A 154 40.43 43.80 -85.65
C ARG A 154 40.57 44.16 -84.18
N LYS A 155 40.45 45.45 -83.82
CA LYS A 155 40.48 45.90 -82.42
C LYS A 155 39.34 45.31 -81.60
N THR A 156 38.12 45.30 -82.14
CA THR A 156 36.97 44.70 -81.43
C THR A 156 37.12 43.19 -81.25
N GLU A 157 37.69 42.48 -82.23
CA GLU A 157 37.97 41.04 -82.12
C GLU A 157 39.03 40.76 -81.05
N GLU A 158 40.10 41.56 -80.99
CA GLU A 158 41.15 41.47 -79.97
C GLU A 158 40.58 41.71 -78.56
N GLU A 159 39.76 42.75 -78.37
CA GLU A 159 39.11 43.07 -77.10
C GLU A 159 38.12 41.97 -76.66
N LEU A 160 37.27 41.48 -77.56
CA LEU A 160 36.32 40.41 -77.28
C LEU A 160 37.03 39.09 -76.95
N ARG A 161 38.16 38.80 -77.61
CA ARG A 161 38.98 37.62 -77.31
C ARG A 161 39.57 37.72 -75.91
N ALA A 162 40.15 38.88 -75.55
CA ALA A 162 40.67 39.12 -74.22
C ALA A 162 39.58 39.01 -73.14
N GLN A 163 38.38 39.57 -73.39
CA GLN A 163 37.24 39.48 -72.47
C GLN A 163 36.76 38.03 -72.29
N LYS A 164 36.72 37.25 -73.36
CA LYS A 164 36.35 35.83 -73.31
C LYS A 164 37.36 35.03 -72.47
N GLU A 165 38.65 35.22 -72.71
CA GLU A 165 39.70 34.54 -71.96
C GLU A 165 39.69 34.90 -70.46
N ASP A 166 39.46 36.17 -70.12
CA ASP A 166 39.33 36.61 -68.73
C ASP A 166 38.09 36.01 -68.05
N ASN A 167 36.93 36.02 -68.73
CA ASN A 167 35.72 35.37 -68.23
C ASN A 167 35.91 33.87 -68.03
N GLU A 168 36.60 33.18 -68.94
CA GLU A 168 36.91 31.76 -68.78
C GLU A 168 37.84 31.52 -67.59
N ARG A 169 38.82 32.38 -67.35
CA ARG A 169 39.71 32.31 -66.19
C ARG A 169 38.92 32.46 -64.89
N ARG A 170 38.08 33.50 -64.76
CA ARG A 170 37.21 33.69 -63.60
C ARG A 170 36.31 32.49 -63.35
N ARG A 171 35.68 31.95 -64.41
CA ARG A 171 34.86 30.72 -64.29
C ARG A 171 35.66 29.51 -63.80
N ARG A 172 36.92 29.35 -64.20
CA ARG A 172 37.78 28.26 -63.70
C ARG A 172 38.11 28.46 -62.22
N GLU A 173 38.42 29.70 -61.82
CA GLU A 173 38.68 30.05 -60.42
C GLU A 173 37.45 29.86 -59.54
N ASP A 174 36.27 30.29 -59.98
CA ASP A 174 35.01 30.11 -59.26
C ASP A 174 34.67 28.63 -59.09
N LYS A 175 34.79 27.83 -60.16
CA LYS A 175 34.63 26.36 -60.07
C LYS A 175 35.62 25.72 -59.11
N HIS A 176 36.87 26.21 -59.07
CA HIS A 176 37.86 25.71 -58.14
C HIS A 176 37.50 26.06 -56.69
N ARG A 177 37.06 27.29 -56.44
CA ARG A 177 36.57 27.74 -55.12
C ARG A 177 35.36 26.92 -54.67
N GLU A 178 34.38 26.72 -55.55
CA GLU A 178 33.21 25.88 -55.28
C GLU A 178 33.62 24.43 -54.93
N MET A 179 34.56 23.85 -55.67
CA MET A 179 35.07 22.51 -55.38
C MET A 179 35.74 22.41 -54.01
N LEU A 180 36.50 23.43 -53.59
CA LEU A 180 37.10 23.48 -52.26
C LEU A 180 36.05 23.61 -51.15
N VAL A 181 35.07 24.50 -51.33
CA VAL A 181 33.96 24.68 -50.38
C VAL A 181 33.15 23.38 -50.25
N ASN A 182 32.83 22.72 -51.37
CA ASN A 182 32.11 21.45 -51.36
C ASN A 182 32.89 20.36 -50.64
N LYS A 183 34.22 20.28 -50.85
CA LYS A 183 35.06 19.33 -50.11
C LYS A 183 35.03 19.61 -48.61
N MET A 184 35.18 20.87 -48.21
CA MET A 184 35.12 21.28 -46.81
C MET A 184 33.80 20.88 -46.16
N LEU A 185 32.68 21.15 -46.85
CA LEU A 185 31.34 20.79 -46.36
C LEU A 185 31.18 19.27 -46.15
N VAL A 186 31.67 18.46 -47.10
CA VAL A 186 31.66 17.00 -46.97
C VAL A 186 32.52 16.53 -45.78
N TYR A 187 33.67 17.17 -45.54
CA TYR A 187 34.48 16.87 -44.36
C TYR A 187 33.76 17.23 -43.06
N GLU A 188 33.12 18.40 -42.99
CA GLU A 188 32.33 18.83 -41.83
C GLU A 188 31.17 17.87 -41.56
N ASP A 189 30.45 17.43 -42.59
CA ASP A 189 29.37 16.45 -42.48
C ASP A 189 29.89 15.10 -41.96
N LEU A 190 31.02 14.62 -42.48
CA LEU A 190 31.65 13.38 -42.02
C LEU A 190 32.05 13.48 -40.54
N MET A 191 32.69 14.59 -40.15
CA MET A 191 33.03 14.85 -38.75
C MET A 191 31.79 14.91 -37.86
N GLY A 192 30.72 15.54 -38.34
CA GLY A 192 29.43 15.60 -37.63
C GLY A 192 28.76 14.25 -37.47
N VAL A 193 28.93 13.31 -38.42
CA VAL A 193 28.48 11.92 -38.26
C VAL A 193 29.32 11.20 -37.21
N GLN A 194 30.66 11.30 -37.29
CA GLN A 194 31.56 10.64 -36.32
C GLN A 194 31.30 11.12 -34.88
N GLN A 195 31.12 12.43 -34.69
CA GLN A 195 30.82 12.99 -33.38
C GLN A 195 29.49 12.47 -32.84
N ARG A 196 28.44 12.41 -33.67
CA ARG A 196 27.15 11.83 -33.28
C ARG A 196 27.27 10.36 -32.87
N THR A 197 28.04 9.56 -33.61
CA THR A 197 28.27 8.15 -33.24
C THR A 197 28.97 8.02 -31.90
N GLN A 198 30.00 8.83 -31.64
CA GLN A 198 30.70 8.84 -30.35
C GLN A 198 29.79 9.28 -29.20
N GLU A 199 28.98 10.31 -29.40
CA GLU A 199 28.01 10.75 -28.40
C GLU A 199 26.97 9.67 -28.07
N GLU A 200 26.49 8.94 -29.08
CA GLU A 200 25.57 7.82 -28.86
C GLU A 200 26.23 6.68 -28.09
N GLU A 201 27.49 6.35 -28.40
CA GLU A 201 28.28 5.36 -27.66
C GLU A 201 28.49 5.78 -26.21
N CYS A 202 28.86 7.04 -25.95
CA CYS A 202 28.98 7.57 -24.60
C CYS A 202 27.64 7.51 -23.84
N LYS A 203 26.52 7.87 -24.48
CA LYS A 203 25.18 7.78 -23.88
C LYS A 203 24.81 6.33 -23.56
N LYS A 204 25.12 5.38 -24.44
CA LYS A 204 24.91 3.94 -24.20
C LYS A 204 25.74 3.44 -23.02
N ALA A 205 27.04 3.79 -22.99
CA ALA A 205 27.94 3.42 -21.89
C ALA A 205 27.46 4.00 -20.55
N ALA A 206 27.01 5.25 -20.52
CA ALA A 206 26.47 5.88 -19.32
C ALA A 206 25.19 5.19 -18.81
N ARG A 207 24.29 4.77 -19.71
CA ARG A 207 23.09 4.00 -19.34
C ARG A 207 23.46 2.64 -18.76
N ILE A 208 24.37 1.91 -19.39
CA ILE A 208 24.84 0.61 -18.88
C ILE A 208 25.47 0.77 -17.50
N ALA A 209 26.30 1.81 -17.29
CA ALA A 209 26.90 2.10 -15.99
C ALA A 209 25.84 2.39 -14.91
N LEU A 210 24.81 3.18 -15.25
CA LEU A 210 23.69 3.48 -14.36
C LEU A 210 22.88 2.22 -14.02
N ASP A 211 22.59 1.39 -15.02
CA ASP A 211 21.84 0.15 -14.83
C ASP A 211 22.60 -0.84 -13.94
N ASN A 212 23.92 -0.95 -14.13
CA ASN A 212 24.80 -1.76 -13.27
C ASN A 212 24.83 -1.22 -11.84
N TYR A 213 24.91 0.09 -11.66
CA TYR A 213 24.86 0.72 -10.34
C TYR A 213 23.51 0.46 -9.64
N ASN A 214 22.40 0.63 -10.36
CA ASN A 214 21.06 0.36 -9.82
C ASN A 214 20.88 -1.11 -9.45
N HIS A 215 21.41 -2.05 -10.25
CA HIS A 215 21.41 -3.47 -9.91
C HIS A 215 22.24 -3.77 -8.66
N ALA A 216 23.43 -3.17 -8.54
CA ALA A 216 24.26 -3.33 -7.35
C ALA A 216 23.56 -2.77 -6.09
N LEU A 217 22.94 -1.60 -6.21
CA LEU A 217 22.18 -0.98 -5.12
C LEU A 217 20.98 -1.83 -4.70
N ALA A 218 20.24 -2.40 -5.66
CA ALA A 218 19.12 -3.30 -5.37
C ALA A 218 19.59 -4.59 -4.68
N ALA A 219 20.74 -5.14 -5.09
CA ALA A 219 21.33 -6.30 -4.45
C ALA A 219 21.76 -6.01 -3.01
N ASP A 220 22.38 -4.86 -2.75
CA ASP A 220 22.76 -4.40 -1.42
C ASP A 220 21.53 -4.22 -0.50
N GLN A 221 20.49 -3.55 -1.00
CA GLN A 221 19.22 -3.42 -0.28
C GLN A 221 18.59 -4.79 0.05
N ALA A 222 18.61 -5.73 -0.89
CA ALA A 222 18.10 -7.08 -0.65
C ALA A 222 18.93 -7.86 0.38
N GLN A 223 20.24 -7.64 0.45
CA GLN A 223 21.10 -8.21 1.50
C GLN A 223 20.77 -7.59 2.86
N ASN A 224 20.69 -6.25 2.94
CA ASN A 224 20.33 -5.54 4.16
C ASN A 224 18.98 -6.00 4.72
N LEU A 225 17.96 -6.17 3.87
CA LEU A 225 16.66 -6.70 4.28
C LEU A 225 16.76 -8.14 4.82
N LYS A 226 17.58 -9.01 4.20
CA LYS A 226 17.81 -10.37 4.71
C LYS A 226 18.52 -10.36 6.05
N GLU A 227 19.47 -9.45 6.26
CA GLU A 227 20.15 -9.30 7.54
C GLU A 227 19.23 -8.78 8.62
N GLN A 228 18.39 -7.78 8.31
CA GLN A 228 17.34 -7.29 9.22
C GLN A 228 16.38 -8.41 9.61
N HIS A 229 15.88 -9.19 8.64
CA HIS A 229 15.02 -10.33 8.95
C HIS A 229 15.71 -11.36 9.86
N ARG A 230 16.99 -11.65 9.63
CA ARG A 230 17.76 -12.55 10.51
C ARG A 230 17.96 -11.96 11.92
N GLN A 231 18.11 -10.64 12.03
CA GLN A 231 18.18 -9.97 13.33
C GLN A 231 16.84 -10.05 14.05
N GLU A 232 15.73 -9.74 13.37
CA GLU A 232 14.38 -9.88 13.90
C GLU A 232 14.09 -11.31 14.36
N GLU A 233 14.45 -12.33 13.58
CA GLU A 233 14.32 -13.74 14.00
C GLU A 233 15.10 -14.05 15.28
N ARG A 234 16.32 -13.53 15.42
CA ARG A 234 17.14 -13.70 16.62
C ARG A 234 16.53 -12.99 17.82
N GLU A 235 16.05 -11.77 17.64
CA GLU A 235 15.39 -10.98 18.67
C GLU A 235 14.10 -11.65 19.11
N ASN A 236 13.27 -12.11 18.17
CA ASN A 236 12.05 -12.87 18.45
C ASN A 236 12.35 -14.15 19.24
N LEU A 237 13.39 -14.89 18.87
CA LEU A 237 13.83 -16.07 19.64
C LEU A 237 14.27 -15.68 21.04
N SER A 238 15.04 -14.60 21.18
CA SER A 238 15.49 -14.09 22.48
C SER A 238 14.30 -13.66 23.34
N GLU A 239 13.32 -12.97 22.77
CA GLU A 239 12.09 -12.57 23.45
C GLU A 239 11.28 -13.78 23.91
N MET A 240 11.11 -14.79 23.05
CA MET A 240 10.46 -16.04 23.43
C MET A 240 11.20 -16.72 24.58
N TRP A 241 12.53 -16.83 24.52
CA TRP A 241 13.32 -17.42 25.60
C TRP A 241 13.22 -16.63 26.90
N HIS A 242 13.30 -15.31 26.84
CA HIS A 242 13.12 -14.44 28.01
C HIS A 242 11.72 -14.57 28.60
N THR A 243 10.68 -14.63 27.76
CA THR A 243 9.30 -14.79 28.20
C THR A 243 9.11 -16.15 28.86
N LEU A 244 9.58 -17.23 28.24
CA LEU A 244 9.47 -18.59 28.77
C LEU A 244 10.23 -18.77 30.08
N THR A 245 11.39 -18.11 30.22
CA THR A 245 12.23 -18.21 31.43
C THR A 245 11.86 -17.16 32.49
N SER A 246 10.95 -16.24 32.17
CA SER A 246 10.50 -15.19 33.09
C SER A 246 9.84 -15.78 34.33
N ASP A 247 10.11 -15.18 35.49
CA ASP A 247 9.52 -15.53 36.80
C ASP A 247 7.99 -15.64 36.77
N MET A 248 7.32 -14.90 35.89
CA MET A 248 5.87 -14.97 35.72
C MET A 248 5.44 -16.31 35.11
N MET A 249 6.16 -16.80 34.10
CA MET A 249 5.80 -18.00 33.34
C MET A 249 6.32 -19.29 33.99
N THR A 250 7.49 -19.24 34.64
CA THR A 250 8.09 -20.39 35.35
C THR A 250 7.60 -20.53 36.79
N GLU A 251 6.89 -19.52 37.30
CA GLU A 251 6.41 -19.44 38.66
C GLU A 251 7.47 -19.73 39.75
N CYS A 252 8.72 -19.33 39.52
CA CYS A 252 9.84 -19.60 40.43
C CYS A 252 9.55 -19.25 41.90
N ALA A 253 9.59 -20.25 42.77
CA ALA A 253 9.30 -20.13 44.21
C ALA A 253 10.42 -19.43 45.02
N GLU A 254 11.61 -19.28 44.44
CA GLU A 254 12.76 -18.62 45.09
C GLU A 254 12.61 -17.09 45.12
N ALA A 255 11.90 -16.50 44.15
CA ALA A 255 11.65 -15.05 44.07
C ALA A 255 10.75 -14.49 45.19
N VAL A 256 10.26 -15.36 46.07
CA VAL A 256 9.36 -15.06 47.19
C VAL A 256 10.12 -14.58 48.43
N GLU A 257 11.39 -14.98 48.59
CA GLU A 257 12.20 -14.66 49.75
C GLU A 257 12.98 -13.36 49.53
N ARG A 258 12.59 -12.30 50.26
CA ARG A 258 13.39 -11.08 50.29
C ARG A 258 14.60 -11.32 51.19
N GLN A 259 15.79 -11.46 50.61
CA GLN A 259 17.03 -11.42 51.38
C GLN A 259 17.25 -9.99 51.89
N LEU A 260 16.71 -9.68 53.07
CA LEU A 260 17.11 -8.50 53.84
C LEU A 260 18.42 -8.84 54.52
N GLY A 261 19.53 -8.28 54.03
CA GLY A 261 20.90 -8.60 54.43
C GLY A 261 21.29 -8.15 55.84
N ASP A 262 20.50 -8.48 56.86
CA ASP A 262 20.70 -7.94 58.21
C ASP A 262 20.14 -8.85 59.33
N GLY A 263 20.48 -10.14 59.30
CA GLY A 263 20.23 -11.10 60.40
C GLY A 263 18.76 -11.39 60.74
N ARG A 264 17.80 -10.87 59.96
CA ARG A 264 16.36 -11.10 60.17
C ARG A 264 15.90 -12.35 59.43
N PRO A 265 14.95 -13.12 60.00
CA PRO A 265 14.39 -14.27 59.32
C PRO A 265 13.76 -13.86 57.98
N PRO A 266 13.90 -14.68 56.92
CA PRO A 266 13.41 -14.34 55.59
C PRO A 266 11.91 -14.02 55.65
N LYS A 267 11.56 -12.80 55.25
CA LYS A 267 10.16 -12.38 55.13
C LYS A 267 9.69 -12.65 53.71
N VAL A 268 8.63 -13.45 53.62
CA VAL A 268 7.90 -13.75 52.40
C VAL A 268 7.18 -12.48 51.93
N GLN A 269 7.33 -12.12 50.66
CA GLN A 269 6.55 -11.04 50.05
C GLN A 269 5.08 -11.50 49.88
N VAL A 270 4.14 -10.75 50.47
CA VAL A 270 2.71 -11.13 50.49
C VAL A 270 2.14 -11.29 49.08
N GLU A 271 2.49 -10.40 48.16
CA GLU A 271 2.02 -10.40 46.76
C GLU A 271 2.54 -11.60 45.94
N LYS A 272 3.68 -12.19 46.35
CA LYS A 272 4.32 -13.31 45.64
C LYS A 272 4.10 -14.66 46.31
N TRP A 273 3.24 -14.74 47.32
CA TRP A 273 2.97 -15.99 48.01
C TRP A 273 2.18 -16.97 47.13
N LYS A 274 2.79 -18.11 46.82
CA LYS A 274 2.22 -19.19 45.98
C LYS A 274 2.02 -20.50 46.73
N GLY A 275 1.78 -20.43 48.04
CA GLY A 275 1.59 -21.60 48.91
C GLY A 275 2.86 -22.07 49.64
N MET A 276 2.70 -23.11 50.48
CA MET A 276 3.78 -23.65 51.30
C MET A 276 4.75 -24.50 50.46
N ARG A 277 6.04 -24.47 50.82
CA ARG A 277 7.04 -25.33 50.16
C ARG A 277 6.75 -26.81 50.44
N PRO A 278 7.05 -27.73 49.50
CA PRO A 278 6.88 -29.16 49.71
C PRO A 278 7.59 -29.66 50.98
N GLU A 279 8.75 -29.10 51.30
CA GLU A 279 9.51 -29.41 52.52
C GLU A 279 8.72 -29.05 53.79
N GLN A 280 8.14 -27.84 53.85
CA GLN A 280 7.31 -27.39 54.97
C GLN A 280 6.04 -28.25 55.11
N LEU A 281 5.41 -28.61 53.99
CA LEU A 281 4.26 -29.54 54.01
C LEU A 281 4.67 -30.91 54.55
N ASN A 282 5.83 -31.42 54.16
CA ASN A 282 6.36 -32.68 54.66
C ASN A 282 6.67 -32.63 56.16
N GLU A 283 7.18 -31.51 56.67
CA GLU A 283 7.37 -31.31 58.11
C GLU A 283 6.05 -31.33 58.88
N ILE A 284 5.03 -30.62 58.39
CA ILE A 284 3.67 -30.65 58.97
C ILE A 284 3.11 -32.07 58.97
N LEU A 285 3.29 -32.81 57.87
CA LEU A 285 2.84 -34.21 57.80
C LEU A 285 3.54 -35.09 58.84
N ARG A 286 4.86 -34.92 59.02
CA ARG A 286 5.64 -35.62 60.06
C ARG A 286 5.18 -35.24 61.46
N GLU A 287 4.93 -33.96 61.73
CA GLU A 287 4.43 -33.51 63.02
C GLU A 287 3.03 -34.06 63.30
N ARG A 288 2.13 -34.06 62.31
CA ARG A 288 0.80 -34.65 62.43
C ARG A 288 0.87 -36.14 62.76
N GLU A 289 1.81 -36.86 62.17
CA GLU A 289 2.06 -38.26 62.49
C GLU A 289 2.57 -38.44 63.93
N LYS A 290 3.53 -37.61 64.36
CA LYS A 290 4.00 -37.60 65.76
C LYS A 290 2.85 -37.33 66.74
N GLN A 291 2.01 -36.33 66.47
CA GLN A 291 0.83 -36.01 67.30
C GLN A 291 -0.16 -37.17 67.36
N ARG A 292 -0.38 -37.88 66.25
CA ARG A 292 -1.25 -39.08 66.23
C ARG A 292 -0.71 -40.16 67.15
N VAL A 293 0.60 -40.44 67.07
CA VAL A 293 1.26 -41.44 67.93
C VAL A 293 1.22 -41.01 69.39
N GLU A 294 1.50 -39.75 69.70
CA GLU A 294 1.46 -39.22 71.06
C GLU A 294 0.05 -39.29 71.66
N LYS A 295 -0.97 -38.88 70.90
CA LYS A 295 -2.37 -38.99 71.32
C LYS A 295 -2.77 -40.45 71.57
N GLN A 296 -2.30 -41.38 70.74
CA GLN A 296 -2.54 -42.80 70.95
C GLN A 296 -1.88 -43.32 72.25
N ARG A 297 -0.64 -42.90 72.54
CA ARG A 297 0.02 -43.18 73.82
C ARG A 297 -0.73 -42.59 75.01
N GLN A 298 -1.29 -41.39 74.87
CA GLN A 298 -2.13 -40.78 75.91
C GLN A 298 -3.39 -41.61 76.18
N TYR A 299 -4.09 -42.05 75.13
CA TYR A 299 -5.25 -42.95 75.27
C TYR A 299 -4.89 -44.27 75.98
N GLU A 300 -3.75 -44.87 75.63
CA GLU A 300 -3.27 -46.09 76.30
C GLU A 300 -2.95 -45.84 77.78
N ALA A 301 -2.29 -44.72 78.10
CA ALA A 301 -1.99 -44.33 79.48
C ALA A 301 -3.27 -44.04 80.30
N GLU A 302 -4.27 -43.37 79.70
CA GLU A 302 -5.57 -43.15 80.32
C GLU A 302 -6.32 -44.46 80.56
N LYS A 303 -6.27 -45.40 79.60
CA LYS A 303 -6.88 -46.73 79.76
C LYS A 303 -6.26 -47.48 80.93
N VAL A 304 -4.93 -47.43 81.09
CA VAL A 304 -4.23 -48.04 82.23
C VAL A 304 -4.63 -47.36 83.55
N LYS A 305 -4.68 -46.02 83.59
CA LYS A 305 -5.13 -45.28 84.79
C LYS A 305 -6.58 -45.62 85.15
N LYS A 306 -7.47 -45.69 84.16
CA LYS A 306 -8.87 -46.04 84.36
C LYS A 306 -9.01 -47.47 84.88
N ALA A 307 -8.27 -48.43 84.32
CA ALA A 307 -8.25 -49.80 84.82
C ALA A 307 -7.73 -49.88 86.27
N ALA A 308 -6.68 -49.12 86.61
CA ALA A 308 -6.18 -49.04 87.98
C ALA A 308 -7.22 -48.43 88.95
N TRP A 309 -7.94 -47.40 88.52
CA TRP A 309 -9.03 -46.79 89.28
C TRP A 309 -10.21 -47.76 89.48
N GLU A 310 -10.63 -48.46 88.42
CA GLU A 310 -11.68 -49.49 88.48
C GLU A 310 -11.28 -50.63 89.43
N PHE A 311 -10.02 -51.06 89.41
CA PHE A 311 -9.50 -52.05 90.35
C PHE A 311 -9.53 -51.55 91.81
N GLN A 312 -9.14 -50.30 92.05
CA GLN A 312 -9.21 -49.69 93.38
C GLN A 312 -10.66 -49.59 93.88
N LEU A 313 -11.59 -49.20 93.00
CA LEU A 313 -13.02 -49.13 93.31
C LEU A 313 -13.59 -50.52 93.63
N LEU A 314 -13.23 -51.55 92.88
CA LEU A 314 -13.61 -52.94 93.17
C LEU A 314 -13.09 -53.41 94.53
N LYS A 315 -11.85 -53.05 94.88
CA LYS A 315 -11.29 -53.36 96.20
C LYS A 315 -12.08 -52.67 97.32
N GLN A 316 -12.38 -51.38 97.16
CA GLN A 316 -13.21 -50.64 98.12
C GLN A 316 -14.63 -51.21 98.23
N ALA A 317 -15.25 -51.59 97.12
CA ALA A 317 -16.57 -52.21 97.11
C ALA A 317 -16.57 -53.56 97.85
N ARG A 318 -15.54 -54.38 97.65
CA ARG A 318 -15.38 -55.65 98.37
C ARG A 318 -15.17 -55.43 99.88
N GLU A 319 -14.34 -54.46 100.26
CA GLU A 319 -14.15 -54.06 101.67
C GLU A 319 -15.48 -53.59 102.29
N ALA A 320 -16.27 -52.78 101.58
CA ALA A 320 -17.57 -52.32 102.03
C ALA A 320 -18.60 -53.47 102.18
N GLU A 321 -18.62 -54.43 101.24
CA GLU A 321 -19.47 -55.63 101.32
C GLU A 321 -19.10 -56.50 102.53
N GLU A 322 -17.80 -56.65 102.83
CA GLU A 322 -17.35 -57.36 104.03
C GLU A 322 -17.78 -56.65 105.31
N GLU A 323 -17.65 -55.32 105.40
CA GLU A 323 -18.13 -54.55 106.55
C GLU A 323 -19.66 -54.62 106.70
N GLU A 324 -20.42 -54.61 105.59
CA GLU A 324 -21.87 -54.79 105.62
C GLU A 324 -22.25 -56.19 106.12
N LYS A 325 -21.53 -57.24 105.70
CA LYS A 325 -21.71 -58.61 106.21
C LYS A 325 -21.43 -58.69 107.72
N ARG A 326 -20.32 -58.14 108.20
CA ARG A 326 -20.02 -58.06 109.65
C ARG A 326 -21.10 -57.29 110.40
N GLY A 327 -21.58 -56.19 109.83
CA GLY A 327 -22.69 -55.41 110.39
C GLY A 327 -24.03 -56.16 110.39
N ALA A 328 -24.29 -57.01 109.39
CA ALA A 328 -25.48 -57.86 109.34
C ALA A 328 -25.41 -59.00 110.37
N GLU A 329 -24.24 -59.61 110.55
CA GLU A 329 -24.00 -60.63 111.58
C GLU A 329 -24.22 -60.07 112.99
N LEU A 330 -23.63 -58.91 113.30
CA LEU A 330 -23.85 -58.22 114.58
C LEU A 330 -25.32 -57.86 114.80
N ARG A 331 -26.05 -57.43 113.76
CA ARG A 331 -27.50 -57.18 113.85
C ARG A 331 -28.28 -58.47 114.13
N ARG A 332 -27.88 -59.59 113.53
CA ARG A 332 -28.49 -60.90 113.77
C ARG A 332 -28.25 -61.38 115.19
N GLU A 333 -27.02 -61.26 115.71
CA GLU A 333 -26.70 -61.59 117.10
C GLU A 333 -27.51 -60.74 118.09
N LYS A 334 -27.59 -59.43 117.87
CA LYS A 334 -28.41 -58.54 118.70
C LYS A 334 -29.89 -58.94 118.67
N ARG A 335 -30.43 -59.31 117.49
CA ARG A 335 -31.81 -59.81 117.38
C ARG A 335 -32.03 -61.08 118.21
N ILE A 336 -31.14 -62.05 118.11
CA ILE A 336 -31.21 -63.28 118.91
C ILE A 336 -31.19 -62.97 120.41
N GLN A 337 -30.32 -62.07 120.86
CA GLN A 337 -30.26 -61.64 122.25
C GLN A 337 -31.57 -60.96 122.71
N THR A 338 -32.14 -60.08 121.90
CA THR A 338 -33.44 -59.47 122.20
C THR A 338 -34.59 -60.46 122.21
N ASP A 339 -34.58 -61.45 121.30
CA ASP A 339 -35.63 -62.48 121.24
C ASP A 339 -35.59 -63.40 122.47
N LEU A 340 -34.39 -63.78 122.92
CA LEU A 340 -34.20 -64.52 124.18
C LEU A 340 -34.69 -63.72 125.39
N TYR A 341 -34.33 -62.43 125.46
CA TYR A 341 -34.79 -61.54 126.52
C TYR A 341 -36.33 -61.41 126.53
N ASN A 342 -36.95 -61.23 125.37
CA ASN A 342 -38.40 -61.17 125.22
C ASN A 342 -39.09 -62.49 125.63
N MET A 343 -38.50 -63.64 125.31
CA MET A 343 -38.99 -64.94 125.77
C MET A 343 -38.99 -65.06 127.30
N HIS A 344 -37.92 -64.61 127.96
CA HIS A 344 -37.85 -64.59 129.42
C HIS A 344 -38.91 -63.68 130.03
N LEU A 345 -39.07 -62.47 129.49
CA LEU A 345 -40.07 -61.50 129.94
C LEU A 345 -41.50 -62.01 129.75
N ALA A 346 -41.79 -62.70 128.63
CA ALA A 346 -43.10 -63.29 128.37
C ALA A 346 -43.47 -64.38 129.39
N ARG A 347 -42.50 -65.23 129.78
CA ARG A 347 -42.70 -66.24 130.84
C ARG A 347 -43.00 -65.60 132.20
N GLU A 348 -42.28 -64.53 132.56
CA GLU A 348 -42.54 -63.80 133.80
C GLU A 348 -43.94 -63.16 133.81
N GLN A 349 -44.37 -62.57 132.69
CA GLN A 349 -45.72 -62.01 132.56
C GLN A 349 -46.81 -63.09 132.67
N GLN A 350 -46.64 -64.25 132.03
CA GLN A 350 -47.56 -65.39 132.18
C GLN A 350 -47.66 -65.85 133.63
N ALA A 351 -46.53 -66.03 134.32
CA ALA A 351 -46.51 -66.44 135.73
C ALA A 351 -47.22 -65.40 136.64
N ARG A 352 -47.06 -64.11 136.34
CA ARG A 352 -47.74 -63.02 137.05
C ARG A 352 -49.25 -63.01 136.80
N GLN A 353 -49.69 -63.24 135.56
CA GLN A 353 -51.11 -63.37 135.22
C GLN A 353 -51.74 -64.58 135.93
N GLU A 354 -51.08 -65.73 135.93
CA GLU A 354 -51.56 -66.92 136.65
C GLU A 354 -51.73 -66.69 138.16
N TYR A 355 -50.83 -65.91 138.79
CA TYR A 355 -50.94 -65.55 140.20
C TYR A 355 -52.17 -64.67 140.47
N LEU A 356 -52.43 -63.68 139.61
CA LEU A 356 -53.58 -62.77 139.74
C LEU A 356 -54.91 -63.52 139.63
N ASP A 357 -55.05 -64.35 138.60
CA ASP A 357 -56.30 -65.06 138.31
C ASP A 357 -56.64 -66.14 139.35
N LYS A 358 -55.63 -66.86 139.87
CA LYS A 358 -55.87 -67.99 140.80
C LYS A 358 -55.98 -67.59 142.27
N LYS A 359 -55.31 -66.51 142.72
CA LYS A 359 -55.25 -66.14 144.15
C LYS A 359 -55.98 -64.85 144.52
N LEU A 360 -56.11 -63.89 143.60
CA LEU A 360 -56.69 -62.57 143.89
C LEU A 360 -58.11 -62.41 143.33
N TYR A 361 -58.43 -63.00 142.19
CA TYR A 361 -59.73 -62.81 141.52
C TYR A 361 -60.79 -63.88 141.80
N THR A 362 -60.52 -64.84 142.70
CA THR A 362 -61.49 -65.84 143.17
C THR A 362 -62.05 -65.47 144.55
N ASN A 363 -63.12 -64.67 144.57
CA ASN A 363 -63.84 -64.33 145.79
C ASN A 363 -64.70 -65.51 146.29
N LYS A 364 -64.44 -65.98 147.52
CA LYS A 364 -65.33 -66.88 148.26
C LYS A 364 -66.19 -66.05 149.23
N PRO A 365 -67.52 -66.18 149.24
CA PRO A 365 -68.37 -65.40 150.15
C PRO A 365 -68.03 -65.66 151.63
N THR A 366 -67.78 -64.60 152.38
CA THR A 366 -67.42 -64.63 153.80
C THR A 366 -68.65 -64.92 154.67
N LYS A 367 -68.48 -65.63 155.79
CA LYS A 367 -69.61 -66.10 156.64
C LYS A 367 -70.56 -64.98 157.09
N ASP A 368 -70.08 -63.74 157.21
CA ASP A 368 -70.88 -62.54 157.54
C ASP A 368 -71.94 -62.18 156.49
N TYR A 369 -71.75 -62.58 155.22
CA TYR A 369 -72.75 -62.43 154.15
C TYR A 369 -74.02 -63.25 154.41
N PHE A 370 -73.89 -64.42 155.03
CA PHE A 370 -75.03 -65.29 155.32
C PHE A 370 -75.78 -64.89 156.60
N TYR A 371 -75.12 -64.19 157.54
CA TYR A 371 -75.74 -63.67 158.77
C TYR A 371 -76.65 -62.43 158.54
N GLN A 372 -76.72 -61.91 157.31
CA GLN A 372 -77.61 -60.79 156.92
C GLN A 372 -79.04 -61.24 156.57
N PHE A 373 -79.27 -62.54 156.36
CA PHE A 373 -80.61 -63.08 156.04
C PHE A 373 -81.32 -63.56 157.31
N ASN A 374 -82.60 -63.23 157.46
CA ASN A 374 -83.50 -63.62 158.58
C ASN A 374 -83.22 -62.97 159.96
N THR A 375 -82.83 -61.69 160.01
CA THR A 375 -82.65 -60.92 161.26
C THR A 375 -83.86 -60.06 161.68
N SER A 376 -85.00 -60.10 160.98
CA SER A 376 -86.24 -59.42 161.41
C SER A 376 -87.48 -60.29 161.22
N SER A 377 -88.40 -60.26 162.18
CA SER A 377 -89.63 -61.05 162.19
C SER A 377 -90.79 -60.38 161.43
N ARG A 378 -90.70 -60.35 160.10
CA ARG A 378 -91.85 -60.12 159.24
C ARG A 378 -91.94 -61.17 158.15
#